data_AF-A0AAJ5N9H8-F1
#
_entry.id   AF-A0AAJ5N9H8-F1
#
_cell.length_a   1.000
_cell.length_b   1.000
_cell.length_c   1.000
_cell.angle_alpha   90.00
_cell.angle_beta   90.00
_cell.angle_gamma   90.00
#
_symmetry.space_group_name_H-M   'P 1'
#
loop_
_entity.id
_entity.type
_entity.pdbx_description
1 polymer ?
#
loop_
_entity_poly.entity_id
_entity_poly.type
_entity_poly.pdbx_seq_one_letter_code
_entity_poly.pdbx_strand_id
1 'polypeptide(L)'
;MTRKTPAATRKPAALPAGYAGIHGGIVELLDAARQAAARSVNALMTASYWEIGRRIVEAEQKGRRRAGYGEQLMARLSADLTARFGRGFSPDNLENMRRFFVAYPLEAISETLSRKSGEGLPIENSETVSRKFDLSELAQVFILPWSAYVRLLSVKDDHARQFYETEALRGGWSVRQLDRQIGSQFYERTVLSKDKAAMLVKGSVAKPEDAVTPNDAIKDPYVLEFLDLKDEYSESDLEAALIQRLEDFLLELGEGFTFVGRQRRLRIDQTWYRVDLLFFHRKLRCLVIIDLKLGSLTHADVGQMHMYCNYAKEHWSYPDENPPVGLILCADKGHALARYALDGLPTKVMAANYRTVLPDAELLQKELENTRRLLESRGKLPLKDDKP
;
A
#
# COMPACT_ATOMS: atom_id res chain seq x y z
N MET A 1 26.02 -55.44 -11.53
CA MET A 1 25.82 -54.78 -12.84
C MET A 1 24.32 -54.62 -13.08
N THR A 2 23.78 -53.43 -12.81
CA THR A 2 22.40 -53.06 -13.16
C THR A 2 22.48 -51.70 -13.85
N ARG A 3 22.43 -51.71 -15.19
CA ARG A 3 22.41 -50.50 -16.02
C ARG A 3 21.05 -49.82 -15.82
N LYS A 4 21.04 -48.62 -15.22
CA LYS A 4 19.90 -47.70 -15.30
C LYS A 4 19.83 -47.14 -16.72
N THR A 5 18.75 -47.43 -17.43
CA THR A 5 18.41 -46.82 -18.72
C THR A 5 18.06 -45.34 -18.51
N PRO A 6 18.59 -44.41 -19.32
CA PRO A 6 18.25 -42.99 -19.19
C PRO A 6 16.81 -42.76 -19.68
N ALA A 7 16.01 -42.09 -18.87
CA ALA A 7 14.65 -41.70 -19.22
C ALA A 7 14.67 -40.73 -20.41
N ALA A 8 13.97 -41.09 -21.48
CA ALA A 8 13.83 -40.25 -22.66
C ALA A 8 13.10 -38.94 -22.31
N THR A 9 13.76 -37.81 -22.54
CA THR A 9 13.19 -36.47 -22.42
C THR A 9 12.10 -36.28 -23.48
N ARG A 10 10.83 -36.30 -23.05
CA ARG A 10 9.68 -35.99 -23.91
C ARG A 10 9.78 -34.52 -24.35
N LYS A 11 9.85 -34.29 -25.66
CA LYS A 11 9.74 -32.96 -26.29
C LYS A 11 8.42 -32.31 -25.84
N PRO A 12 8.38 -31.01 -25.47
CA PRO A 12 7.12 -30.33 -25.18
C PRO A 12 6.24 -30.35 -26.44
N ALA A 13 4.96 -30.69 -26.26
CA ALA A 13 3.98 -30.71 -27.35
C ALA A 13 3.86 -29.31 -27.95
N ALA A 14 3.84 -29.21 -29.28
CA ALA A 14 3.66 -27.93 -29.96
C ALA A 14 2.33 -27.29 -29.52
N LEU A 15 2.37 -26.00 -29.17
CA LEU A 15 1.16 -25.26 -28.81
C LEU A 15 0.14 -25.33 -29.96
N PRO A 16 -1.15 -25.55 -29.67
CA PRO A 16 -2.18 -25.59 -30.70
C PRO A 16 -2.20 -24.29 -31.52
N ALA A 17 -2.47 -24.41 -32.83
CA ALA A 17 -2.68 -23.24 -33.67
C ALA A 17 -3.82 -22.38 -33.08
N GLY A 18 -3.56 -21.08 -32.89
CA GLY A 18 -4.51 -20.15 -32.29
C GLY A 18 -4.51 -20.05 -30.77
N TYR A 19 -3.70 -20.86 -30.05
CA TYR A 19 -3.59 -20.80 -28.58
C TYR A 19 -3.22 -19.39 -28.09
N ALA A 20 -2.26 -18.71 -28.73
CA ALA A 20 -1.84 -17.36 -28.35
C ALA A 20 -2.99 -16.34 -28.43
N GLY A 21 -3.89 -16.47 -29.42
CA GLY A 21 -5.04 -15.59 -29.56
C GLY A 21 -6.10 -15.84 -28.49
N ILE A 22 -6.41 -17.11 -28.22
CA ILE A 22 -7.36 -17.49 -27.15
C ILE A 22 -6.81 -17.07 -25.78
N HIS A 23 -5.54 -17.37 -25.51
CA HIS A 23 -4.87 -16.97 -24.27
C HIS A 23 -4.87 -15.46 -24.08
N GLY A 24 -4.50 -14.68 -25.10
CA GLY A 24 -4.54 -13.21 -25.06
C GLY A 24 -5.93 -12.67 -24.75
N GLY A 25 -6.95 -13.17 -25.46
CA GLY A 25 -8.34 -12.75 -25.24
C GLY A 25 -8.87 -13.09 -23.84
N ILE A 26 -8.47 -14.24 -23.27
CA ILE A 26 -8.83 -14.60 -21.89
C ILE A 26 -8.13 -13.67 -20.89
N VAL A 27 -6.85 -13.36 -21.09
CA VAL A 27 -6.10 -12.43 -20.22
C VAL A 27 -6.74 -11.04 -20.24
N GLU A 28 -7.05 -10.50 -21.42
CA GLU A 28 -7.71 -9.20 -21.56
C GLU A 28 -9.08 -9.16 -20.87
N LEU A 29 -9.88 -10.22 -21.02
CA LEU A 29 -11.17 -10.36 -20.35
C LEU A 29 -11.02 -10.36 -18.82
N LEU A 30 -10.07 -11.13 -18.30
CA LEU A 30 -9.82 -11.21 -16.85
C LEU A 30 -9.28 -9.89 -16.29
N ASP A 31 -8.41 -9.20 -17.01
CA ASP A 31 -7.90 -7.89 -16.61
C ASP A 31 -8.99 -6.83 -16.61
N ALA A 32 -9.86 -6.82 -17.62
CA ALA A 32 -11.02 -5.93 -17.67
C ALA A 32 -12.00 -6.19 -16.51
N ALA A 33 -12.28 -7.47 -16.21
CA ALA A 33 -13.14 -7.86 -15.09
C ALA A 33 -12.55 -7.43 -13.73
N ARG A 34 -11.24 -7.63 -13.53
CA ARG A 34 -10.52 -7.19 -12.32
C ARG A 34 -10.54 -5.67 -12.16
N GLN A 35 -10.29 -4.92 -13.23
CA GLN A 35 -10.39 -3.46 -13.19
C GLN A 35 -11.80 -2.99 -12.84
N ALA A 36 -12.84 -3.61 -13.42
CA ALA A 36 -14.22 -3.27 -13.12
C ALA A 36 -14.59 -3.55 -11.65
N ALA A 37 -14.15 -4.69 -11.11
CA ALA A 37 -14.32 -5.03 -9.71
C ALA A 37 -13.62 -4.02 -8.79
N ALA A 38 -12.35 -3.69 -9.08
CA ALA A 38 -11.58 -2.72 -8.31
C ALA A 38 -12.24 -1.33 -8.30
N ARG A 39 -12.74 -0.86 -9.46
CA ARG A 39 -13.47 0.41 -9.55
C ARG A 39 -14.75 0.41 -8.73
N SER A 40 -15.53 -0.66 -8.81
CA SER A 40 -16.79 -0.79 -8.06
C SER A 40 -16.54 -0.77 -6.54
N VAL A 41 -15.57 -1.56 -6.07
CA VAL A 41 -15.18 -1.57 -4.65
C VAL A 41 -14.71 -0.20 -4.21
N ASN A 42 -13.85 0.46 -4.98
CA ASN A 42 -13.35 1.81 -4.65
C ASN A 42 -14.48 2.83 -4.54
N ALA A 43 -15.44 2.84 -5.47
CA ALA A 43 -16.56 3.78 -5.44
C ALA A 43 -17.45 3.59 -4.21
N LEU A 44 -17.80 2.34 -3.89
CA LEU A 44 -18.61 2.01 -2.71
C LEU A 44 -17.85 2.28 -1.40
N MET A 45 -16.56 1.99 -1.36
CA MET A 45 -15.69 2.29 -0.22
C MET A 45 -15.63 3.80 0.03
N THR A 46 -15.33 4.61 -1.00
CA THR A 46 -15.27 6.07 -0.87
C THR A 46 -16.60 6.66 -0.41
N ALA A 47 -17.72 6.20 -1.00
CA ALA A 47 -19.05 6.60 -0.57
C ALA A 47 -19.33 6.24 0.90
N SER A 48 -18.94 5.04 1.33
CA SER A 48 -19.08 4.59 2.73
C SER A 48 -18.28 5.47 3.68
N TYR A 49 -17.04 5.79 3.33
CA TYR A 49 -16.16 6.64 4.13
C TYR A 49 -16.65 8.09 4.23
N TRP A 50 -17.20 8.64 3.16
CA TRP A 50 -17.90 9.93 3.22
C TRP A 50 -19.08 9.90 4.21
N GLU A 51 -19.88 8.84 4.13
CA GLU A 51 -21.10 8.67 4.93
C GLU A 51 -20.79 8.36 6.41
N ILE A 52 -19.63 7.75 6.70
CA ILE A 52 -19.07 7.66 8.06
C ILE A 52 -18.66 9.05 8.53
N GLY A 53 -17.96 9.82 7.70
CA GLY A 53 -17.57 11.20 8.00
C GLY A 53 -18.76 12.07 8.39
N ARG A 54 -19.86 12.01 7.64
CA ARG A 54 -21.11 12.70 7.97
C ARG A 54 -21.61 12.35 9.37
N ARG A 55 -21.69 11.05 9.69
CA ARG A 55 -22.16 10.56 11.00
C ARG A 55 -21.28 11.04 12.14
N ILE A 56 -19.97 11.08 11.94
CA ILE A 56 -19.02 11.63 12.93
C ILE A 56 -19.33 13.11 13.17
N VAL A 57 -19.39 13.93 12.11
CA VAL A 57 -19.64 15.37 12.24
C VAL A 57 -20.99 15.65 12.90
N GLU A 58 -22.06 14.93 12.52
CA GLU A 58 -23.38 15.08 13.15
C GLU A 58 -23.36 14.71 14.64
N ALA A 59 -22.62 13.67 15.02
CA ALA A 59 -22.47 13.25 16.41
C ALA A 59 -21.69 14.29 17.22
N GLU A 60 -20.62 14.87 16.67
CA GLU A 60 -19.84 15.95 17.29
C GLU A 60 -20.67 17.22 17.49
N GLN A 61 -21.45 17.62 16.48
CA GLN A 61 -22.32 18.79 16.56
C GLN A 61 -23.35 18.69 17.69
N LYS A 62 -23.93 17.51 17.91
CA LYS A 62 -24.84 17.22 19.02
C LYS A 62 -24.14 17.26 20.38
N GLY A 63 -22.85 16.93 20.42
CA GLY A 63 -22.02 16.89 21.63
C GLY A 63 -21.26 18.18 21.96
N ARG A 64 -21.36 19.24 21.14
CA ARG A 64 -20.57 20.50 21.20
C ARG A 64 -20.44 21.17 22.57
N ARG A 65 -21.36 20.90 23.50
CA ARG A 65 -21.34 21.49 24.86
C ARG A 65 -20.28 20.88 25.79
N ARG A 66 -19.55 19.85 25.37
CA ARG A 66 -18.54 19.15 26.18
C ARG A 66 -17.17 19.27 25.52
N ALA A 67 -16.24 20.00 26.15
CA ALA A 67 -14.84 20.02 25.73
C ALA A 67 -14.25 18.60 25.79
N GLY A 68 -13.49 18.19 24.76
CA GLY A 68 -12.89 16.85 24.66
C GLY A 68 -13.84 15.73 24.20
N TYR A 69 -15.12 16.02 23.94
CA TYR A 69 -16.07 15.00 23.48
C TYR A 69 -15.71 14.39 22.12
N GLY A 70 -15.21 15.21 21.18
CA GLY A 70 -14.79 14.75 19.85
C GLY A 70 -13.64 13.75 19.93
N GLU A 71 -12.59 14.05 20.69
CA GLU A 71 -11.45 13.15 20.86
C GLU A 71 -11.86 11.81 21.49
N GLN A 72 -12.71 11.84 22.52
CA GLN A 72 -13.22 10.62 23.16
C GLN A 72 -14.11 9.81 22.21
N LEU A 73 -14.93 10.48 21.40
CA LEU A 73 -15.76 9.84 20.39
C LEU A 73 -14.90 9.12 19.35
N MET A 74 -13.86 9.77 18.84
CA MET A 74 -12.95 9.22 17.84
C MET A 74 -12.18 8.01 18.37
N ALA A 75 -11.62 8.10 19.58
CA ALA A 75 -10.92 7.00 20.21
C ALA A 75 -11.83 5.78 20.42
N ARG A 76 -13.07 6.01 20.86
CA ARG A 76 -14.05 4.94 21.08
C ARG A 76 -14.52 4.31 19.75
N LEU A 77 -14.84 5.13 18.75
CA LEU A 77 -15.21 4.64 17.42
C LEU A 77 -14.09 3.81 16.82
N SER A 78 -12.84 4.24 16.97
CA SER A 78 -11.70 3.49 16.47
C SER A 78 -11.61 2.11 17.12
N ALA A 79 -11.69 2.03 18.45
CA ALA A 79 -11.67 0.76 19.16
C ALA A 79 -12.83 -0.16 18.77
N ASP A 80 -14.07 0.36 18.81
CA ASP A 80 -15.29 -0.43 18.59
C ASP A 80 -15.40 -0.92 17.13
N LEU A 81 -15.06 -0.07 16.14
CA LEU A 81 -15.09 -0.45 14.73
C LEU A 81 -13.94 -1.39 14.37
N THR A 82 -12.75 -1.18 14.93
CA THR A 82 -11.61 -2.09 14.72
C THR A 82 -11.90 -3.48 15.28
N ALA A 83 -12.53 -3.56 16.45
CA ALA A 83 -12.92 -4.83 17.05
C ALA A 83 -13.97 -5.59 16.22
N ARG A 84 -14.83 -4.88 15.48
CA ARG A 84 -15.92 -5.49 14.70
C ARG A 84 -15.57 -5.79 13.24
N PHE A 85 -14.82 -4.90 12.60
CA PHE A 85 -14.59 -4.92 11.15
C PHE A 85 -13.10 -5.08 10.79
N GLY A 86 -12.22 -5.18 11.78
CA GLY A 86 -10.79 -5.35 11.54
C GLY A 86 -10.07 -4.03 11.26
N ARG A 87 -9.08 -4.07 10.36
CA ARG A 87 -8.18 -2.95 10.09
C ARG A 87 -8.89 -1.83 9.29
N GLY A 88 -8.27 -0.66 9.23
CA GLY A 88 -8.82 0.50 8.49
C GLY A 88 -9.65 1.49 9.32
N PHE A 89 -9.93 1.22 10.60
CA PHE A 89 -10.65 2.16 11.47
C PHE A 89 -9.76 2.82 12.52
N SER A 90 -8.50 3.11 12.17
CA SER A 90 -7.59 3.86 13.04
C SER A 90 -8.10 5.29 13.30
N PRO A 91 -7.68 5.96 14.39
CA PRO A 91 -8.11 7.32 14.69
C PRO A 91 -7.86 8.28 13.53
N ASP A 92 -6.69 8.21 12.89
CA ASP A 92 -6.39 9.13 11.79
C ASP A 92 -7.17 8.81 10.52
N ASN A 93 -7.55 7.54 10.27
CA ASN A 93 -8.40 7.25 9.11
C ASN A 93 -9.83 7.74 9.34
N LEU A 94 -10.38 7.59 10.56
CA LEU A 94 -11.65 8.20 10.93
C LEU A 94 -11.58 9.74 10.82
N GLU A 95 -10.45 10.34 11.19
CA GLU A 95 -10.21 11.77 11.05
C GLU A 95 -10.22 12.17 9.57
N ASN A 96 -9.60 11.39 8.68
CA ASN A 96 -9.69 11.60 7.24
C ASN A 96 -11.12 11.49 6.72
N MET A 97 -11.90 10.49 7.16
CA MET A 97 -13.32 10.34 6.79
C MET A 97 -14.13 11.57 7.20
N ARG A 98 -13.91 12.07 8.42
CA ARG A 98 -14.56 13.29 8.92
C ARG A 98 -14.13 14.53 8.12
N ARG A 99 -12.84 14.71 7.82
CA ARG A 99 -12.35 15.81 6.97
C ARG A 99 -12.90 15.71 5.54
N PHE A 100 -13.08 14.50 5.04
CA PHE A 100 -13.64 14.25 3.73
C PHE A 100 -15.06 14.78 3.62
N PHE A 101 -15.93 14.44 4.58
CA PHE A 101 -17.29 14.99 4.62
C PHE A 101 -17.30 16.52 4.68
N VAL A 102 -16.43 17.12 5.49
CA VAL A 102 -16.34 18.59 5.62
C VAL A 102 -15.88 19.25 4.32
N ALA A 103 -14.92 18.66 3.61
CA ALA A 103 -14.40 19.19 2.36
C ALA A 103 -15.38 19.01 1.17
N TYR A 104 -16.27 18.02 1.26
CA TYR A 104 -17.23 17.66 0.22
C TYR A 104 -18.67 17.62 0.77
N PRO A 105 -19.26 18.78 1.11
CA PRO A 105 -20.56 18.83 1.76
C PRO A 105 -21.73 18.48 0.82
N LEU A 106 -22.89 18.19 1.42
CA LEU A 106 -24.07 17.65 0.74
C LEU A 106 -24.55 18.53 -0.42
N GLU A 107 -24.45 19.84 -0.27
CA GLU A 107 -24.92 20.82 -1.24
C GLU A 107 -24.16 20.69 -2.56
N ALA A 108 -22.83 20.54 -2.48
CA ALA A 108 -21.96 20.34 -3.64
C ALA A 108 -22.25 19.00 -4.36
N ILE A 109 -22.62 17.98 -3.60
CA ILE A 109 -22.98 16.66 -4.12
C ILE A 109 -24.34 16.71 -4.81
N SER A 110 -25.34 17.33 -4.19
CA SER A 110 -26.70 17.46 -4.72
C SER A 110 -26.73 18.22 -6.04
N GLU A 111 -25.93 19.28 -6.18
CA GLU A 111 -25.77 19.98 -7.46
C GLU A 111 -25.18 19.08 -8.56
N THR A 112 -24.21 18.24 -8.20
CA THR A 112 -23.56 17.33 -9.13
C THR A 112 -24.51 16.23 -9.60
N LEU A 113 -25.30 15.66 -8.69
CA LEU A 113 -26.32 14.66 -9.01
C LEU A 113 -27.42 15.24 -9.91
N SER A 114 -27.95 16.43 -9.55
CA SER A 114 -28.98 17.12 -10.34
C SER A 114 -28.53 17.42 -11.77
N ARG A 115 -27.25 17.78 -11.95
CA ARG A 115 -26.66 18.04 -13.27
C ARG A 115 -26.53 16.76 -14.11
N LYS A 116 -26.29 15.60 -13.48
CA LYS A 116 -26.18 14.30 -14.15
C LYS A 116 -27.55 13.67 -14.46
N SER A 117 -28.58 13.92 -13.64
CA SER A 117 -29.90 13.29 -13.80
C SER A 117 -30.83 13.98 -14.81
N GLY A 118 -30.51 15.18 -15.31
CA GLY A 118 -31.31 15.89 -16.32
C GLY A 118 -32.67 16.43 -15.83
N GLU A 119 -33.21 15.84 -14.76
CA GLU A 119 -34.35 16.37 -13.99
C GLU A 119 -33.82 17.14 -12.78
N GLY A 120 -34.22 18.41 -12.67
CA GLY A 120 -33.94 19.21 -11.49
C GLY A 120 -34.58 18.57 -10.27
N LEU A 121 -33.75 18.04 -9.36
CA LEU A 121 -34.24 17.54 -8.08
C LEU A 121 -34.88 18.70 -7.31
N PRO A 122 -36.10 18.54 -6.74
CA PRO A 122 -36.74 19.61 -6.00
C PRO A 122 -35.87 20.01 -4.81
N ILE A 123 -35.35 21.24 -4.87
CA ILE A 123 -34.83 21.95 -3.70
C ILE A 123 -36.07 22.42 -2.91
N GLU A 124 -36.81 21.47 -2.32
CA GLU A 124 -37.79 21.82 -1.31
C GLU A 124 -37.06 22.08 0.00
N ASN A 125 -37.10 23.34 0.39
CA ASN A 125 -36.77 23.83 1.72
C ASN A 125 -37.61 23.04 2.74
N SER A 126 -37.01 22.10 3.47
CA SER A 126 -37.55 21.69 4.75
C SER A 126 -36.46 21.15 5.66
N GLU A 127 -36.35 21.81 6.79
CA GLU A 127 -35.57 21.46 7.96
C GLU A 127 -35.86 20.02 8.41
N THR A 128 -34.82 19.36 8.96
CA THR A 128 -34.89 18.07 9.68
C THR A 128 -35.45 16.88 8.90
N VAL A 129 -34.58 16.16 8.21
CA VAL A 129 -34.39 14.68 8.27
C VAL A 129 -33.30 14.34 7.27
N SER A 130 -32.21 13.76 7.76
CA SER A 130 -31.19 13.03 7.01
C SER A 130 -31.76 12.37 5.74
N ARG A 131 -31.64 13.01 4.57
CA ARG A 131 -31.80 12.29 3.29
C ARG A 131 -30.74 11.19 3.32
N LYS A 132 -31.18 9.95 3.55
CA LYS A 132 -30.32 8.78 3.37
C LYS A 132 -30.08 8.69 1.88
N PHE A 133 -28.98 9.24 1.40
CA PHE A 133 -28.53 8.94 0.05
C PHE A 133 -28.30 7.43 -0.02
N ASP A 134 -28.77 6.80 -1.09
CA ASP A 134 -28.39 5.41 -1.33
C ASP A 134 -26.88 5.38 -1.58
N LEU A 135 -26.20 4.37 -1.03
CA LEU A 135 -24.76 4.21 -1.18
C LEU A 135 -24.38 4.11 -2.66
N SER A 136 -25.26 3.51 -3.47
CA SER A 136 -25.13 3.39 -4.92
C SER A 136 -25.17 4.75 -5.63
N GLU A 137 -25.96 5.71 -5.13
CA GLU A 137 -26.04 7.07 -5.69
C GLU A 137 -24.78 7.87 -5.34
N LEU A 138 -24.32 7.78 -4.08
CA LEU A 138 -23.08 8.41 -3.64
C LEU A 138 -21.86 7.88 -4.41
N ALA A 139 -21.83 6.58 -4.70
CA ALA A 139 -20.77 5.95 -5.48
C ALA A 139 -20.67 6.51 -6.91
N GLN A 140 -21.74 7.08 -7.47
CA GLN A 140 -21.71 7.73 -8.80
C GLN A 140 -21.14 9.16 -8.76
N VAL A 141 -21.05 9.75 -7.57
CA VAL A 141 -20.50 11.09 -7.35
C VAL A 141 -18.98 10.99 -7.15
N PHE A 142 -18.54 10.05 -6.33
CA PHE A 142 -17.14 9.85 -6.00
C PHE A 142 -16.45 8.92 -7.00
N ILE A 143 -15.95 9.51 -8.08
CA ILE A 143 -15.33 8.78 -9.20
C ILE A 143 -13.88 8.38 -8.88
N LEU A 144 -13.18 9.17 -8.07
CA LEU A 144 -11.80 8.88 -7.69
C LEU A 144 -11.75 7.81 -6.58
N PRO A 145 -10.72 6.95 -6.54
CA PRO A 145 -10.53 6.02 -5.43
C PRO A 145 -10.25 6.78 -4.12
N TRP A 146 -10.56 6.17 -2.98
CA TRP A 146 -10.37 6.78 -1.67
C TRP A 146 -8.93 7.29 -1.45
N SER A 147 -7.94 6.52 -1.90
CA SER A 147 -6.53 6.91 -1.80
C SER A 147 -6.22 8.23 -2.52
N ALA A 148 -6.92 8.56 -3.62
CA ALA A 148 -6.80 9.87 -4.26
C ALA A 148 -7.39 10.99 -3.39
N TYR A 149 -8.57 10.76 -2.78
CA TYR A 149 -9.18 11.74 -1.87
C TYR A 149 -8.32 11.99 -0.63
N VAL A 150 -7.67 10.97 -0.08
CA VAL A 150 -6.69 11.15 1.01
C VAL A 150 -5.55 12.07 0.58
N ARG A 151 -5.03 11.93 -0.65
CA ARG A 151 -4.00 12.86 -1.20
C ARG A 151 -4.54 14.27 -1.35
N LEU A 152 -5.74 14.42 -1.89
CA LEU A 152 -6.41 15.73 -2.05
C LEU A 152 -6.64 16.42 -0.70
N LEU A 153 -7.03 15.68 0.34
CA LEU A 153 -7.21 16.19 1.70
C LEU A 153 -5.88 16.63 2.34
N SER A 154 -4.73 16.14 1.86
CA SER A 154 -3.42 16.63 2.34
C SER A 154 -3.06 18.01 1.78
N VAL A 155 -3.68 18.42 0.65
CA VAL A 155 -3.52 19.75 0.06
C VAL A 155 -4.31 20.76 0.89
N LYS A 156 -3.59 21.72 1.50
CA LYS A 156 -4.18 22.73 2.40
C LYS A 156 -4.99 23.80 1.67
N ASP A 157 -4.52 24.23 0.50
CA ASP A 157 -5.17 25.25 -0.31
C ASP A 157 -6.38 24.66 -1.06
N ASP A 158 -7.55 25.26 -0.87
CA ASP A 158 -8.80 24.76 -1.44
C ASP A 158 -8.83 24.89 -2.98
N HIS A 159 -8.22 25.94 -3.54
CA HIS A 159 -8.14 26.13 -4.99
C HIS A 159 -7.21 25.11 -5.64
N ALA A 160 -6.05 24.85 -5.03
CA ALA A 160 -5.13 23.81 -5.46
C ALA A 160 -5.81 22.43 -5.40
N ARG A 161 -6.53 22.13 -4.32
CA ARG A 161 -7.27 20.87 -4.17
C ARG A 161 -8.28 20.67 -5.30
N GLN A 162 -9.12 21.67 -5.55
CA GLN A 162 -10.12 21.63 -6.63
C GLN A 162 -9.46 21.50 -8.01
N PHE A 163 -8.33 22.19 -8.23
CA PHE A 163 -7.56 22.07 -9.45
C PHE A 163 -7.06 20.64 -9.67
N TYR A 164 -6.41 20.05 -8.65
CA TYR A 164 -5.89 18.68 -8.74
C TYR A 164 -6.99 17.65 -8.95
N GLU A 165 -8.12 17.79 -8.27
CA GLU A 165 -9.28 16.94 -8.47
C GLU A 165 -9.84 17.05 -9.89
N THR A 166 -10.02 18.28 -10.38
CA THR A 166 -10.54 18.53 -11.74
C THR A 166 -9.63 17.95 -12.80
N GLU A 167 -8.31 18.15 -12.67
CA GLU A 167 -7.34 17.63 -13.62
C GLU A 167 -7.20 16.10 -13.51
N ALA A 168 -7.31 15.52 -12.32
CA ALA A 168 -7.32 14.06 -12.15
C ALA A 168 -8.55 13.42 -12.83
N LEU A 169 -9.73 14.02 -12.66
CA LEU A 169 -10.97 13.57 -13.30
C LEU A 169 -10.92 13.75 -14.83
N ARG A 170 -10.43 14.89 -15.31
CA ARG A 170 -10.32 15.21 -16.73
C ARG A 170 -9.27 14.35 -17.44
N GLY A 171 -8.11 14.17 -16.82
CA GLY A 171 -6.95 13.49 -17.38
C GLY A 171 -6.89 12.00 -17.07
N GLY A 172 -7.80 11.47 -16.25
CA GLY A 172 -7.79 10.07 -15.81
C GLY A 172 -6.54 9.71 -15.02
N TRP A 173 -6.05 10.63 -14.17
CA TRP A 173 -4.80 10.44 -13.46
C TRP A 173 -4.89 9.28 -12.47
N SER A 174 -3.85 8.44 -12.47
CA SER A 174 -3.68 7.46 -11.41
C SER A 174 -3.36 8.16 -10.09
N VAL A 175 -3.55 7.45 -8.96
CA VAL A 175 -3.16 7.96 -7.64
C VAL A 175 -1.67 8.32 -7.60
N ARG A 176 -0.82 7.55 -8.29
CA ARG A 176 0.62 7.83 -8.43
C ARG A 176 0.88 9.13 -9.19
N GLN A 177 0.20 9.33 -10.31
CA GLN A 177 0.30 10.58 -11.06
C GLN A 177 -0.18 11.77 -10.24
N LEU A 178 -1.32 11.65 -9.56
CA LEU A 178 -1.84 12.69 -8.68
C LEU A 178 -0.84 13.06 -7.58
N ASP A 179 -0.29 12.06 -6.88
CA ASP A 179 0.70 12.25 -5.82
C ASP A 179 1.97 12.94 -6.36
N ARG A 180 2.45 12.52 -7.53
CA ARG A 180 3.58 13.16 -8.23
C ARG A 180 3.27 14.62 -8.60
N GLN A 181 2.08 14.91 -9.10
CA GLN A 181 1.69 16.26 -9.50
C GLN A 181 1.49 17.19 -8.29
N ILE A 182 0.97 16.67 -7.18
CA ILE A 182 0.93 17.38 -5.88
C ILE A 182 2.36 17.63 -5.39
N GLY A 183 3.20 16.60 -5.32
CA GLY A 183 4.58 16.71 -4.84
C GLY A 183 5.46 17.67 -5.67
N SER A 184 5.17 17.79 -6.97
CA SER A 184 5.87 18.72 -7.86
C SER A 184 5.28 20.14 -7.90
N GLN A 185 4.28 20.45 -7.06
CA GLN A 185 3.60 21.75 -6.98
C GLN A 185 3.09 22.20 -8.36
N PHE A 186 2.48 21.26 -9.09
CA PHE A 186 2.00 21.48 -10.45
C PHE A 186 0.96 22.60 -10.54
N TYR A 187 0.11 22.77 -9.53
CA TYR A 187 -0.85 23.88 -9.47
C TYR A 187 -0.13 25.24 -9.48
N GLU A 188 0.80 25.45 -8.56
CA GLU A 188 1.55 26.69 -8.40
C GLU A 188 2.34 27.01 -9.66
N ARG A 189 2.99 25.99 -10.24
CA ARG A 189 3.73 26.12 -11.51
C ARG A 189 2.81 26.49 -12.67
N THR A 190 1.59 25.96 -12.69
CA THR A 190 0.60 26.29 -13.72
C THR A 190 0.07 27.70 -13.55
N VAL A 191 -0.20 28.15 -12.32
CA VAL A 191 -0.63 29.52 -12.01
C VAL A 191 0.45 30.54 -12.41
N LEU A 192 1.72 30.24 -12.13
CA LEU A 192 2.87 31.09 -12.44
C LEU A 192 3.33 31.02 -13.91
N SER A 193 2.86 30.03 -14.67
CA SER A 193 3.24 29.89 -16.08
C SER A 193 2.63 31.00 -16.94
N LYS A 194 3.46 31.57 -17.81
CA LYS A 194 3.00 32.49 -18.87
C LYS A 194 2.15 31.77 -19.93
N ASP A 195 2.38 30.47 -20.10
CA ASP A 195 1.63 29.61 -21.00
C ASP A 195 1.01 28.46 -20.20
N LYS A 196 -0.21 28.70 -19.72
CA LYS A 196 -0.96 27.73 -18.90
C LYS A 196 -1.40 26.52 -19.72
N ALA A 197 -1.79 26.73 -20.98
CA ALA A 197 -2.28 25.67 -21.85
C ALA A 197 -1.17 24.63 -22.13
N ALA A 198 0.03 25.08 -22.50
CA ALA A 198 1.16 24.18 -22.70
C ALA A 198 1.56 23.44 -21.41
N MET A 199 1.42 24.10 -20.25
CA MET A 199 1.74 23.49 -18.97
C MET A 199 0.74 22.39 -18.59
N LEU A 200 -0.55 22.61 -18.81
CA LEU A 200 -1.61 21.61 -18.63
C LEU A 200 -1.40 20.39 -19.51
N VAL A 201 -1.06 20.59 -20.80
CA VAL A 201 -0.74 19.50 -21.72
C VAL A 201 0.47 18.69 -21.25
N LYS A 202 1.53 19.35 -20.75
CA LYS A 202 2.71 18.63 -20.22
C LYS A 202 2.39 17.86 -18.94
N GLY A 203 1.54 18.40 -18.07
CA GLY A 203 1.16 17.76 -16.81
C GLY A 203 0.23 16.57 -16.97
N SER A 204 -0.59 16.54 -18.03
CA SER A 204 -1.51 15.43 -18.28
C SER A 204 -0.83 14.16 -18.80
N VAL A 205 0.38 14.27 -19.35
CA VAL A 205 1.14 13.11 -19.84
C VAL A 205 1.53 12.19 -18.69
N ALA A 206 0.97 10.98 -18.72
CA ALA A 206 1.36 9.90 -17.82
C ALA A 206 2.79 9.44 -18.13
N LYS A 207 3.56 9.21 -17.08
CA LYS A 207 4.90 8.62 -17.14
C LYS A 207 4.85 7.12 -16.85
N PRO A 208 5.90 6.34 -17.19
CA PRO A 208 5.97 4.92 -16.84
C PRO A 208 5.79 4.65 -15.34
N GLU A 209 6.30 5.54 -14.48
CA GLU A 209 6.15 5.48 -13.02
C GLU A 209 4.70 5.69 -12.54
N ASP A 210 3.85 6.30 -13.37
CA ASP A 210 2.45 6.56 -13.06
C ASP A 210 1.54 5.36 -13.39
N ALA A 211 2.06 4.35 -14.10
CA ALA A 211 1.27 3.18 -14.52
C ALA A 211 0.80 2.38 -13.30
N VAL A 212 -0.46 1.95 -13.34
CA VAL A 212 -1.11 1.12 -12.32
C VAL A 212 -1.73 -0.08 -13.03
N THR A 213 -1.33 -1.29 -12.64
CA THR A 213 -1.91 -2.51 -13.19
C THR A 213 -3.28 -2.79 -12.55
N PRO A 214 -4.16 -3.61 -13.18
CA PRO A 214 -5.41 -4.07 -12.55
C PRO A 214 -5.18 -4.66 -11.15
N ASN A 215 -4.08 -5.40 -11.00
CA ASN A 215 -3.71 -6.04 -9.75
C ASN A 215 -3.31 -5.00 -8.68
N ASP A 216 -2.59 -3.94 -9.06
CA ASP A 216 -2.21 -2.86 -8.14
C ASP A 216 -3.45 -2.11 -7.59
N ALA A 217 -4.50 -1.94 -8.41
CA ALA A 217 -5.73 -1.29 -7.98
C ALA A 217 -6.53 -2.12 -6.96
N ILE A 218 -6.48 -3.46 -7.06
CA ILE A 218 -7.07 -4.37 -6.06
C ILE A 218 -6.20 -4.42 -4.80
N LYS A 219 -4.88 -4.31 -4.97
CA LYS A 219 -3.89 -4.30 -3.90
C LYS A 219 -3.78 -2.95 -3.17
N ASP A 220 -4.63 -1.97 -3.50
CA ASP A 220 -4.69 -0.72 -2.74
C ASP A 220 -4.94 -1.05 -1.25
N PRO A 221 -4.10 -0.54 -0.31
CA PRO A 221 -4.22 -0.90 1.10
C PRO A 221 -5.61 -0.65 1.67
N TYR A 222 -6.29 0.42 1.25
CA TYR A 222 -7.63 0.74 1.74
C TYR A 222 -8.67 -0.25 1.22
N VAL A 223 -8.53 -0.73 -0.02
CA VAL A 223 -9.41 -1.75 -0.59
C VAL A 223 -9.28 -3.06 0.20
N LEU A 224 -8.06 -3.47 0.51
CA LEU A 224 -7.82 -4.71 1.27
C LEU A 224 -8.35 -4.61 2.70
N GLU A 225 -8.16 -3.47 3.37
CA GLU A 225 -8.72 -3.21 4.70
C GLU A 225 -10.25 -3.18 4.68
N PHE A 226 -10.84 -2.49 3.70
CA PHE A 226 -12.29 -2.38 3.55
C PHE A 226 -12.96 -3.73 3.32
N LEU A 227 -12.30 -4.64 2.59
CA LEU A 227 -12.79 -5.99 2.34
C LEU A 227 -12.40 -7.01 3.42
N ASP A 228 -11.70 -6.58 4.49
CA ASP A 228 -11.12 -7.43 5.53
C ASP A 228 -10.30 -8.62 4.97
N LEU A 229 -9.55 -8.35 3.88
CA LEU A 229 -8.73 -9.36 3.23
C LEU A 229 -7.37 -9.50 3.95
N LYS A 230 -6.95 -10.75 4.16
CA LYS A 230 -5.61 -11.07 4.68
C LYS A 230 -4.55 -10.74 3.62
N ASP A 231 -3.47 -10.10 4.06
CA ASP A 231 -2.38 -9.62 3.20
C ASP A 231 -1.41 -10.75 2.81
N GLU A 232 -1.89 -11.78 2.11
CA GLU A 232 -1.04 -12.85 1.57
C GLU A 232 -0.85 -12.72 0.04
N TYR A 233 -0.42 -11.56 -0.48
CA TYR A 233 -0.03 -11.49 -1.90
C TYR A 233 1.13 -10.55 -2.20
N SER A 234 2.09 -11.07 -2.96
CA SER A 234 3.45 -10.57 -3.13
C SER A 234 3.61 -9.44 -4.15
N GLU A 235 4.72 -8.71 -4.00
CA GLU A 235 5.43 -8.05 -5.10
C GLU A 235 6.05 -9.08 -6.05
N SER A 236 6.82 -8.66 -7.06
CA SER A 236 7.28 -9.47 -8.20
C SER A 236 7.63 -10.92 -7.80
N ASP A 237 7.32 -11.91 -8.66
CA ASP A 237 7.58 -13.34 -8.35
C ASP A 237 9.03 -13.60 -7.86
N LEU A 238 9.98 -12.80 -8.35
CA LEU A 238 11.37 -12.81 -7.91
C LEU A 238 11.53 -12.36 -6.45
N GLU A 239 10.91 -11.25 -6.06
CA GLU A 239 10.92 -10.71 -4.70
C GLU A 239 10.21 -11.65 -3.73
N ALA A 240 9.03 -12.15 -4.11
CA ALA A 240 8.30 -13.13 -3.33
C ALA A 240 9.16 -14.37 -3.04
N ALA A 241 9.84 -14.88 -4.07
CA ALA A 241 10.70 -16.04 -3.96
C ALA A 241 11.99 -15.74 -3.17
N LEU A 242 12.55 -14.53 -3.28
CA LEU A 242 13.68 -14.09 -2.46
C LEU A 242 13.28 -14.00 -0.98
N ILE A 243 12.13 -13.39 -0.67
CA ILE A 243 11.59 -13.27 0.69
C ILE A 243 11.34 -14.65 1.29
N GLN A 244 10.65 -15.55 0.56
CA GLN A 244 10.40 -16.91 1.02
C GLN A 244 11.71 -17.64 1.34
N ARG A 245 12.68 -17.57 0.43
CA ARG A 245 13.95 -18.27 0.60
C ARG A 245 14.79 -17.68 1.72
N LEU A 246 14.78 -16.37 1.89
CA LEU A 246 15.45 -15.69 3.00
C LEU A 246 14.83 -16.06 4.34
N GLU A 247 13.51 -16.19 4.41
CA GLU A 247 12.84 -16.67 5.60
C GLU A 247 13.27 -18.09 5.96
N ASP A 248 13.16 -19.01 5.00
CA ASP A 248 13.56 -20.41 5.21
C ASP A 248 15.03 -20.47 5.67
N PHE A 249 15.91 -19.71 5.00
CA PHE A 249 17.31 -19.60 5.36
C PHE A 249 17.52 -19.07 6.79
N LEU A 250 16.88 -17.96 7.19
CA LEU A 250 17.03 -17.40 8.53
C LEU A 250 16.51 -18.33 9.63
N LEU A 251 15.46 -19.10 9.33
CA LEU A 251 14.95 -20.15 10.21
C LEU A 251 15.91 -21.35 10.29
N GLU A 252 16.56 -21.71 9.19
CA GLU A 252 17.59 -22.78 9.13
C GLU A 252 18.92 -22.36 9.78
N LEU A 253 19.27 -21.07 9.73
CA LEU A 253 20.60 -20.55 10.10
C LEU A 253 20.87 -20.50 11.60
N GLY A 254 19.86 -20.52 12.48
CA GLY A 254 20.15 -20.32 13.90
C GLY A 254 19.10 -20.66 14.94
N GLU A 255 19.60 -21.11 16.09
CA GLU A 255 18.91 -21.14 17.38
C GLU A 255 18.63 -19.71 17.89
N GLY A 256 17.61 -19.05 17.35
CA GLY A 256 17.24 -17.73 17.83
C GLY A 256 16.14 -17.03 17.05
N PHE A 257 16.13 -17.16 15.73
CA PHE A 257 15.11 -16.52 14.90
C PHE A 257 13.76 -17.21 15.08
N THR A 258 12.72 -16.42 15.32
CA THR A 258 11.33 -16.85 15.37
C THR A 258 10.55 -15.96 14.43
N PHE A 259 9.87 -16.57 13.46
CA PHE A 259 9.08 -15.84 12.49
C PHE A 259 7.91 -15.11 13.17
N VAL A 260 7.74 -13.82 12.87
CA VAL A 260 6.63 -13.00 13.41
C VAL A 260 5.65 -12.61 12.30
N GLY A 261 6.16 -12.29 11.11
CA GLY A 261 5.30 -11.98 9.97
C GLY A 261 6.07 -11.54 8.72
N ARG A 262 5.41 -11.61 7.58
CA ARG A 262 5.86 -11.08 6.28
C ARG A 262 5.12 -9.81 5.95
N GLN A 263 5.74 -8.96 5.15
CA GLN A 263 5.06 -7.84 4.47
C GLN A 263 4.28 -6.96 5.44
N ARG A 264 4.81 -6.80 6.66
CA ARG A 264 4.09 -6.19 7.77
C ARG A 264 4.00 -4.70 7.54
N ARG A 265 2.78 -4.21 7.39
CA ARG A 265 2.50 -2.79 7.20
C ARG A 265 2.61 -2.05 8.52
N LEU A 266 3.19 -0.85 8.43
CA LEU A 266 3.17 0.13 9.49
C LEU A 266 2.72 1.46 8.90
N ARG A 267 2.03 2.24 9.71
CA ARG A 267 1.54 3.55 9.30
C ARG A 267 2.20 4.60 10.17
N ILE A 268 2.87 5.54 9.52
CA ILE A 268 3.45 6.71 10.17
C ILE A 268 2.76 7.92 9.54
N ASP A 269 2.07 8.68 10.38
CA ASP A 269 1.18 9.75 9.96
C ASP A 269 0.14 9.27 8.93
N GLN A 270 0.25 9.76 7.69
CA GLN A 270 -0.65 9.45 6.56
C GLN A 270 0.01 8.55 5.51
N THR A 271 1.23 8.07 5.77
CA THR A 271 1.99 7.27 4.82
C THR A 271 2.06 5.82 5.29
N TRP A 272 1.69 4.92 4.40
CA TRP A 272 1.84 3.49 4.59
C TRP A 272 3.23 3.06 4.18
N TYR A 273 3.88 2.34 5.07
CA TYR A 273 5.14 1.67 4.84
C TYR A 273 4.98 0.18 5.07
N ARG A 274 5.96 -0.58 4.59
CA ARG A 274 5.95 -2.04 4.69
C ARG A 274 7.35 -2.56 4.99
N VAL A 275 7.40 -3.50 5.91
CA VAL A 275 8.59 -4.28 6.25
C VAL A 275 8.44 -5.64 5.59
N ASP A 276 9.44 -6.11 4.86
CA ASP A 276 9.30 -7.35 4.10
C ASP A 276 9.30 -8.61 4.97
N LEU A 277 10.16 -8.65 5.99
CA LEU A 277 10.21 -9.73 6.97
C LEU A 277 10.38 -9.18 8.38
N LEU A 278 9.61 -9.71 9.31
CA LEU A 278 9.73 -9.43 10.74
C LEU A 278 9.99 -10.73 11.49
N PHE A 279 11.09 -10.73 12.23
CA PHE A 279 11.49 -11.82 13.11
C PHE A 279 11.62 -11.32 14.55
N PHE A 280 11.59 -12.26 15.48
CA PHE A 280 12.04 -12.07 16.85
C PHE A 280 13.29 -12.91 17.08
N HIS A 281 14.31 -12.32 17.72
CA HIS A 281 15.54 -13.04 18.04
C HIS A 281 15.58 -13.40 19.52
N ARG A 282 15.38 -14.68 19.86
CA ARG A 282 15.18 -15.17 21.23
C ARG A 282 16.35 -14.87 22.17
N LYS A 283 17.60 -15.03 21.74
CA LYS A 283 18.79 -14.76 22.59
C LYS A 283 19.00 -13.27 22.82
N LEU A 284 18.64 -12.43 21.84
CA LEU A 284 18.77 -10.97 21.93
C LEU A 284 17.53 -10.32 22.51
N ARG A 285 16.41 -11.05 22.60
CA ARG A 285 15.10 -10.58 23.03
C ARG A 285 14.67 -9.30 22.31
N CYS A 286 14.85 -9.25 21.00
CA CYS A 286 14.54 -8.06 20.19
C CYS A 286 13.85 -8.46 18.89
N LEU A 287 13.12 -7.51 18.30
CA LEU A 287 12.63 -7.63 16.93
C LEU A 287 13.79 -7.43 15.94
N VAL A 288 13.79 -8.20 14.86
CA VAL A 288 14.67 -8.05 13.71
C VAL A 288 13.81 -7.72 12.50
N ILE A 289 13.94 -6.49 12.03
CA ILE A 289 13.20 -5.90 10.92
C ILE A 289 14.06 -6.02 9.67
N ILE A 290 13.52 -6.64 8.63
CA ILE A 290 14.28 -6.93 7.41
C ILE A 290 13.54 -6.34 6.21
N ASP A 291 14.28 -5.58 5.41
CA ASP A 291 13.77 -4.92 4.20
C ASP A 291 14.65 -5.30 3.01
N LEU A 292 14.02 -5.76 1.93
CA LEU A 292 14.66 -6.24 0.71
C LEU A 292 14.55 -5.18 -0.39
N LYS A 293 15.69 -4.79 -0.96
CA LYS A 293 15.76 -3.85 -2.10
C LYS A 293 16.29 -4.57 -3.34
N LEU A 294 15.53 -4.54 -4.44
CA LEU A 294 15.95 -5.08 -5.73
C LEU A 294 16.89 -4.15 -6.53
N GLY A 295 17.15 -2.94 -6.03
CA GLY A 295 18.06 -1.95 -6.63
C GLY A 295 19.14 -1.54 -5.65
N SER A 296 20.03 -0.64 -6.09
CA SER A 296 21.16 -0.16 -5.29
C SER A 296 20.72 0.50 -3.97
N LEU A 297 21.46 0.21 -2.91
CA LEU A 297 21.21 0.78 -1.58
C LEU A 297 21.49 2.30 -1.61
N THR A 298 20.49 3.07 -1.22
CA THR A 298 20.56 4.53 -1.10
C THR A 298 20.64 4.96 0.37
N HIS A 299 21.00 6.23 0.59
CA HIS A 299 20.97 6.82 1.94
C HIS A 299 19.53 6.91 2.50
N ALA A 300 18.52 7.00 1.62
CA ALA A 300 17.12 7.03 2.03
C ALA A 300 16.68 5.71 2.69
N ASP A 301 17.22 4.57 2.22
CA ASP A 301 16.89 3.24 2.75
C ASP A 301 17.38 3.07 4.20
N VAL A 302 18.56 3.63 4.52
CA VAL A 302 19.08 3.63 5.89
C VAL A 302 18.19 4.48 6.81
N GLY A 303 17.76 5.66 6.34
CA GLY A 303 16.80 6.51 7.05
C GLY A 303 15.46 5.81 7.28
N GLN A 304 14.93 5.13 6.25
CA GLN A 304 13.71 4.33 6.32
C GLN A 304 13.82 3.21 7.35
N MET A 305 14.95 2.50 7.38
CA MET A 305 15.17 1.44 8.37
C MET A 305 15.23 1.98 9.80
N HIS A 306 15.86 3.13 10.04
CA HIS A 306 15.84 3.78 11.36
C HIS A 306 14.42 4.15 11.79
N MET A 307 13.63 4.67 10.85
CA MET A 307 12.22 4.97 11.08
C MET A 307 11.44 3.70 11.45
N TYR A 308 11.68 2.57 10.79
CA TYR A 308 11.05 1.29 11.12
C TYR A 308 11.43 0.78 12.52
N CYS A 309 12.72 0.82 12.87
CA CYS A 309 13.18 0.41 14.20
C CYS A 309 12.55 1.26 15.31
N ASN A 310 12.46 2.58 15.11
CA ASN A 310 11.84 3.48 16.08
C ASN A 310 10.33 3.20 16.23
N TYR A 311 9.61 3.07 15.11
CA TYR A 311 8.19 2.73 15.13
C TYR A 311 7.94 1.39 15.84
N ALA A 312 8.72 0.36 15.51
CA ALA A 312 8.61 -0.94 16.13
C ALA A 312 8.91 -0.90 17.64
N LYS A 313 9.91 -0.13 18.06
CA LYS A 313 10.24 0.05 19.47
C LYS A 313 9.07 0.65 20.26
N GLU A 314 8.35 1.59 19.66
CA GLU A 314 7.24 2.29 20.31
C GLU A 314 5.92 1.49 20.27
N HIS A 315 5.67 0.75 19.18
CA HIS A 315 4.34 0.19 18.90
C HIS A 315 4.29 -1.34 18.84
N TRP A 316 5.42 -2.01 18.60
CA TRP A 316 5.47 -3.47 18.39
C TRP A 316 6.27 -4.21 19.46
N SER A 317 7.24 -3.56 20.10
CA SER A 317 8.07 -4.14 21.14
C SER A 317 7.37 -4.14 22.50
N TYR A 318 7.63 -5.18 23.29
CA TYR A 318 7.21 -5.23 24.69
C TYR A 318 8.20 -4.52 25.62
N PRO A 319 7.79 -4.08 26.83
CA PRO A 319 8.66 -3.33 27.75
C PRO A 319 9.93 -4.07 28.20
N ASP A 320 9.93 -5.41 28.17
CA ASP A 320 11.05 -6.28 28.55
C ASP A 320 11.89 -6.76 27.37
N GLU A 321 11.61 -6.25 26.16
CA GLU A 321 12.37 -6.51 24.95
C GLU A 321 13.45 -5.44 24.74
N ASN A 322 14.57 -5.87 24.18
CA ASN A 322 15.63 -4.97 23.78
C ASN A 322 15.27 -4.25 22.47
N PRO A 323 15.89 -3.07 22.20
CA PRO A 323 15.62 -2.30 21.00
C PRO A 323 15.70 -3.11 19.70
N PRO A 324 14.75 -2.91 18.76
CA PRO A 324 14.77 -3.60 17.47
C PRO A 324 16.04 -3.33 16.67
N VAL A 325 16.41 -4.28 15.83
CA VAL A 325 17.50 -4.13 14.86
C VAL A 325 16.99 -4.25 13.44
N GLY A 326 17.49 -3.33 12.61
CA GLY A 326 17.21 -3.31 11.19
C GLY A 326 18.27 -4.06 10.39
N LEU A 327 17.85 -4.80 9.39
CA LEU A 327 18.69 -5.47 8.40
C LEU A 327 18.21 -5.10 7.01
N ILE A 328 19.03 -4.40 6.25
CA ILE A 328 18.73 -4.06 4.86
C ILE A 328 19.46 -5.08 3.98
N LEU A 329 18.70 -5.76 3.13
CA LEU A 329 19.19 -6.71 2.15
C LEU A 329 19.01 -6.09 0.78
N CYS A 330 20.09 -5.88 0.05
CA CYS A 330 20.08 -5.34 -1.29
C CYS A 330 20.48 -6.45 -2.26
N ALA A 331 19.62 -6.75 -3.21
CA ALA A 331 19.88 -7.63 -4.33
C ALA A 331 19.82 -6.79 -5.60
N ASP A 332 20.96 -6.26 -6.06
CA ASP A 332 21.08 -5.56 -7.35
C ASP A 332 21.76 -6.46 -8.42
N LYS A 333 21.65 -6.12 -9.72
CA LYS A 333 22.18 -6.88 -10.86
C LYS A 333 23.70 -7.02 -10.75
N GLY A 334 24.14 -8.15 -10.20
CA GLY A 334 25.56 -8.50 -10.03
C GLY A 334 26.19 -8.05 -8.73
N HIS A 335 25.41 -7.52 -7.78
CA HIS A 335 25.90 -7.16 -6.46
C HIS A 335 24.80 -7.35 -5.40
N ALA A 336 24.98 -8.33 -4.52
CA ALA A 336 24.21 -8.43 -3.28
C ALA A 336 24.92 -7.64 -2.17
N LEU A 337 24.19 -7.06 -1.22
CA LEU A 337 24.74 -6.41 -0.02
C LEU A 337 23.81 -6.66 1.15
N ALA A 338 24.34 -7.01 2.32
CA ALA A 338 23.60 -7.05 3.57
C ALA A 338 24.19 -6.03 4.55
N ARG A 339 23.34 -5.25 5.23
CA ARG A 339 23.79 -4.27 6.21
C ARG A 339 22.84 -4.17 7.39
N TYR A 340 23.37 -4.36 8.60
CA TYR A 340 22.65 -4.06 9.82
C TYR A 340 22.67 -2.58 10.16
N ALA A 341 21.50 -2.03 10.50
CA ALA A 341 21.33 -0.69 11.03
C ALA A 341 21.45 -0.71 12.56
N LEU A 342 22.70 -0.73 13.06
CA LEU A 342 23.01 -0.77 14.50
C LEU A 342 23.29 0.60 15.11
N ASP A 343 23.43 1.64 14.29
CA ASP A 343 23.80 2.99 14.73
C ASP A 343 22.70 3.68 15.57
N GLY A 344 21.49 3.12 15.59
CA GLY A 344 20.37 3.57 16.43
C GLY A 344 20.31 2.93 17.83
N LEU A 345 21.26 2.06 18.20
CA LEU A 345 21.24 1.39 19.50
C LEU A 345 21.77 2.30 20.62
N PRO A 346 21.23 2.21 21.85
CA PRO A 346 21.53 3.16 22.94
C PRO A 346 22.99 3.14 23.42
N THR A 347 23.75 2.06 23.17
CA THR A 347 25.10 1.89 23.72
C THR A 347 25.98 1.10 22.75
N LYS A 348 27.26 1.52 22.60
CA LYS A 348 28.26 0.83 21.77
C LYS A 348 28.48 -0.63 22.16
N VAL A 349 28.40 -0.94 23.46
CA VAL A 349 28.47 -2.32 23.99
C VAL A 349 27.32 -3.17 23.47
N MET A 350 26.11 -2.61 23.39
CA MET A 350 24.94 -3.32 22.87
C MET A 350 25.10 -3.60 21.38
N ALA A 351 25.58 -2.64 20.60
CA ALA A 351 25.88 -2.85 19.18
C ALA A 351 26.92 -3.97 18.96
N ALA A 352 27.95 -4.05 19.82
CA ALA A 352 28.94 -5.13 19.76
C ALA A 352 28.32 -6.50 20.09
N ASN A 353 27.50 -6.59 21.14
CA ASN A 353 26.80 -7.83 21.52
C ASN A 353 25.85 -8.33 20.43
N TYR A 354 25.23 -7.42 19.69
CA TYR A 354 24.34 -7.80 18.59
C TYR A 354 25.14 -8.35 17.40
N ARG A 355 26.30 -7.74 17.08
CA ARG A 355 27.19 -8.23 16.02
C ARG A 355 27.74 -9.62 16.28
N THR A 356 27.92 -10.02 17.54
CA THR A 356 28.44 -11.36 17.87
C THR A 356 27.39 -12.45 17.79
N VAL A 357 26.11 -12.10 17.90
CA VAL A 357 24.99 -13.06 17.94
C VAL A 357 24.26 -13.15 16.60
N LEU A 358 24.10 -12.02 15.90
CA LEU A 358 23.47 -11.98 14.58
C LEU A 358 24.40 -12.60 13.53
N PRO A 359 23.85 -13.24 12.48
CA PRO A 359 24.65 -13.85 11.42
C PRO A 359 25.44 -12.78 10.67
N ASP A 360 26.62 -13.17 10.20
CA ASP A 360 27.51 -12.29 9.45
C ASP A 360 26.82 -11.75 8.19
N ALA A 361 27.03 -10.47 7.91
CA ALA A 361 26.53 -9.81 6.73
C ALA A 361 27.03 -10.49 5.45
N GLU A 362 28.28 -10.97 5.42
CA GLU A 362 28.84 -11.67 4.26
C GLU A 362 28.11 -12.98 3.97
N LEU A 363 27.66 -13.68 5.01
CA LEU A 363 26.91 -14.93 4.88
C LEU A 363 25.51 -14.69 4.29
N LEU A 364 24.81 -13.65 4.78
CA LEU A 364 23.53 -13.21 4.24
C LEU A 364 23.65 -12.74 2.78
N GLN A 365 24.71 -12.00 2.48
CA GLN A 365 25.02 -11.54 1.13
C GLN A 365 25.20 -12.71 0.16
N LYS A 366 25.97 -13.73 0.58
CA LYS A 366 26.24 -14.91 -0.24
C LYS A 366 24.96 -15.70 -0.53
N GLU A 367 24.09 -15.89 0.47
CA GLU A 367 22.82 -16.59 0.25
C GLU A 367 21.88 -15.78 -0.66
N LEU A 368 21.84 -14.47 -0.49
CA LEU A 368 21.02 -13.59 -1.33
C LEU A 368 21.45 -13.67 -2.80
N GLU A 369 22.77 -13.68 -3.06
CA GLU A 369 23.31 -13.83 -4.40
C GLU A 369 23.06 -15.23 -4.99
N ASN A 370 23.23 -16.29 -4.20
CA ASN A 370 22.92 -17.65 -4.62
C ASN A 370 21.45 -17.81 -4.99
N THR A 371 20.55 -17.33 -4.12
CA THR A 371 19.11 -17.38 -4.31
C THR A 371 18.71 -16.62 -5.56
N ARG A 372 19.23 -15.41 -5.73
CA ARG A 372 18.97 -14.60 -6.92
C ARG A 372 19.40 -15.32 -8.20
N ARG A 373 20.63 -15.85 -8.26
CA ARG A 373 21.13 -16.60 -9.44
C ARG A 373 20.28 -17.85 -9.71
N LEU A 374 19.83 -18.55 -8.67
CA LEU A 374 18.93 -19.69 -8.81
C LEU A 374 17.57 -19.28 -9.39
N LEU A 375 17.00 -18.18 -8.94
CA LEU A 375 15.71 -17.67 -9.42
C LEU A 375 15.81 -17.11 -10.85
N GLU A 376 16.89 -16.40 -11.17
CA GLU A 376 17.16 -15.89 -12.52
C GLU A 376 17.45 -17.02 -13.52
N SER A 377 18.09 -18.12 -13.09
CA SER A 377 18.29 -19.31 -13.92
C SER A 377 17.00 -20.13 -14.07
N ARG A 378 16.14 -20.19 -13.05
CA ARG A 378 14.80 -20.78 -13.14
C ARG A 378 13.88 -19.98 -14.07
N GLY A 379 13.93 -18.64 -14.02
CA GLY A 379 13.21 -17.75 -14.95
C GLY A 379 13.70 -17.82 -16.40
N LYS A 380 14.86 -18.46 -16.65
CA LYS A 380 15.40 -18.75 -18.00
C LYS A 380 15.22 -20.20 -18.44
N LEU A 381 14.54 -21.06 -17.69
CA LEU A 381 14.10 -22.37 -18.16
C LEU A 381 12.57 -22.38 -18.37
N PRO A 382 12.06 -23.03 -19.44
CA PRO A 382 10.62 -23.12 -19.67
C PRO A 382 9.96 -23.88 -18.52
N LEU A 383 8.79 -23.38 -18.09
CA LEU A 383 7.91 -23.95 -17.08
C LEU A 383 7.88 -25.49 -17.18
N LYS A 384 8.37 -26.17 -16.14
CA LYS A 384 8.12 -27.59 -15.92
C LYS A 384 6.79 -27.70 -15.18
N ASP A 385 5.77 -28.18 -15.88
CA ASP A 385 4.51 -28.62 -15.27
C ASP A 385 4.79 -29.79 -14.32
N ASP A 386 4.50 -29.60 -13.03
CA ASP A 386 4.38 -30.70 -12.08
C ASP A 386 3.04 -31.42 -12.31
N LYS A 387 3.10 -32.74 -12.51
CA LYS A 387 1.99 -33.65 -12.23
C LYS A 387 2.54 -34.93 -11.59
N PRO A 388 1.84 -35.53 -10.61
CA PRO A 388 1.97 -36.96 -10.36
C PRO A 388 1.47 -37.78 -11.54
#